data_AF-A0A5P1FLP4-F1
#
_entry.id   AF-A0A5P1FLP4-F1
#
_cell.length_a   1.000
_cell.length_b   1.000
_cell.length_c   1.000
_cell.angle_alpha   90.00
_cell.angle_beta   90.00
_cell.angle_gamma   90.00
#
_symmetry.space_group_name_H-M   'P 1'
#
loop_
_entity.id
_entity.type
_entity.pdbx_description
1 polymer ?
#
loop_
_entity_poly.entity_id
_entity_poly.type
_entity_poly.pdbx_seq_one_letter_code
_entity_poly.pdbx_strand_id
1 'polypeptide(L)'
;MAVILSRFLLIPAFYLTAKYGDQGWMILLTSFLNGHLTVCVMTEAPTGYKGPEQNALGNLLVTFLLAGIFSGVVLDWLWLIDKGW
;
A
#
# COMPACT_ATOMS: atom_id res chain seq x y z
N MET A 1 -9.63 -7.64 5.70
CA MET A 1 -9.08 -8.56 4.69
C MET A 1 -9.53 -8.22 3.26
N ALA A 2 -10.84 -8.20 2.95
CA ALA A 2 -11.36 -7.91 1.60
C ALA A 2 -10.87 -6.56 1.01
N VAL A 3 -10.83 -5.51 1.83
CA VAL A 3 -10.36 -4.16 1.43
C VAL A 3 -8.84 -4.10 1.16
N ILE A 4 -8.07 -5.06 1.68
CA ILE A 4 -6.62 -5.14 1.42
C ILE A 4 -6.39 -5.82 0.07
N LEU A 5 -7.16 -6.87 -0.24
CA LEU A 5 -7.08 -7.57 -1.53
C LEU A 5 -7.58 -6.72 -2.69
N SER A 6 -8.56 -5.82 -2.46
CA SER A 6 -9.00 -4.87 -3.49
C SER A 6 -7.91 -3.89 -3.94
N ARG A 7 -6.77 -3.79 -3.21
CA ARG A 7 -5.62 -2.99 -3.63
C ARG A 7 -4.91 -3.54 -4.87
N PHE A 8 -4.98 -4.85 -5.11
CA PHE A 8 -4.44 -5.43 -6.34
C PHE A 8 -5.26 -5.05 -7.59
N LEU A 9 -6.57 -4.83 -7.43
CA LEU A 9 -7.45 -4.33 -8.50
C LEU A 9 -7.16 -2.87 -8.88
N LEU A 10 -6.46 -2.14 -8.01
CA LEU A 10 -6.09 -0.75 -8.26
C LEU A 10 -4.84 -0.63 -9.14
N ILE A 11 -4.05 -1.69 -9.31
CA ILE A 11 -2.91 -1.73 -10.25
C ILE A 11 -3.37 -1.50 -11.71
N PRO A 12 -4.34 -2.28 -12.25
CA PRO A 12 -4.86 -2.02 -13.59
C PRO A 12 -5.64 -0.69 -13.68
N ALA A 13 -6.29 -0.25 -12.60
CA ALA A 13 -6.94 1.05 -12.56
C ALA A 13 -5.92 2.20 -12.66
N PHE A 14 -4.80 2.15 -11.93
CA PHE A 14 -3.71 3.11 -12.06
C PHE A 14 -3.11 3.13 -13.46
N TYR A 15 -2.91 1.97 -14.08
CA TYR A 15 -2.39 1.88 -15.45
C TYR A 15 -3.33 2.51 -16.49
N LEU A 16 -4.65 2.27 -16.37
CA LEU A 16 -5.67 2.90 -17.22
C LEU A 16 -5.75 4.41 -16.98
N THR A 17 -5.72 4.83 -15.72
CA THR A 17 -5.82 6.25 -15.36
C THR A 17 -4.56 7.03 -15.75
N ALA A 18 -3.38 6.43 -15.68
CA ALA A 18 -2.13 7.05 -16.14
C ALA A 18 -2.06 7.20 -17.66
N LYS A 19 -2.83 6.39 -18.41
CA LYS A 19 -2.82 6.40 -19.88
C LYS A 19 -3.96 7.23 -20.49
N TYR A 20 -5.09 7.36 -19.78
CA TYR A 20 -6.32 8.00 -20.30
C TYR A 20 -6.97 9.01 -19.34
N GLY A 21 -6.49 9.12 -18.11
CA GLY A 21 -7.09 9.95 -17.05
C GLY A 21 -6.33 11.24 -16.77
N ASP A 22 -7.04 12.20 -16.19
CA ASP A 22 -6.48 13.49 -15.75
C ASP A 22 -5.77 13.36 -14.38
N GLN A 23 -4.85 14.28 -14.09
CA GLN A 23 -4.06 14.34 -12.86
C GLN A 23 -4.93 14.25 -11.59
N GLY A 24 -6.16 14.78 -11.63
CA GLY A 24 -7.12 14.69 -10.52
C GLY A 24 -7.52 13.25 -10.14
N TRP A 25 -7.69 12.36 -11.12
CA TRP A 25 -8.03 10.95 -10.86
C TRP A 25 -6.86 10.17 -10.24
N MET A 26 -5.63 10.48 -10.67
CA MET A 26 -4.42 9.92 -10.08
C MET A 26 -4.27 10.34 -8.61
N ILE A 27 -4.56 11.61 -8.29
CA ILE A 27 -4.51 12.11 -6.90
C ILE A 27 -5.59 11.44 -6.04
N LEU A 28 -6.83 11.35 -6.52
CA LEU A 28 -7.94 10.75 -5.76
C LEU A 28 -7.68 9.25 -5.44
N LEU A 29 -7.20 8.50 -6.44
CA LEU A 29 -6.77 7.11 -6.25
C LEU A 29 -5.62 7.03 -5.22
N THR A 30 -4.62 7.90 -5.34
CA THR A 30 -3.47 7.96 -4.43
C THR A 30 -3.89 8.28 -2.99
N SER A 31 -4.82 9.21 -2.77
CA SER A 31 -5.29 9.61 -1.44
C SER A 31 -6.09 8.51 -0.73
N PHE A 32 -6.92 7.77 -1.45
CA PHE A 32 -7.66 6.63 -0.89
C PHE A 32 -6.73 5.48 -0.46
N LEU A 33 -5.55 5.40 -1.10
CA LEU A 33 -4.59 4.30 -0.93
C LEU A 33 -3.52 4.52 0.14
N ASN A 34 -3.00 5.75 0.31
CA ASN A 34 -1.69 5.93 0.95
C ASN A 34 -1.69 6.16 2.47
N GLY A 35 -2.82 6.51 3.11
CA GLY A 35 -2.82 6.82 4.55
C GLY A 35 -3.87 6.06 5.35
N HIS A 36 -5.14 6.24 4.99
CA HIS A 36 -6.24 5.91 5.89
C HIS A 36 -6.34 4.41 6.21
N LEU A 37 -6.33 3.54 5.20
CA LEU A 37 -6.49 2.10 5.40
C LEU A 37 -5.27 1.45 6.09
N THR A 38 -4.07 2.00 5.89
CA THR A 38 -2.85 1.52 6.57
C THR A 38 -2.90 1.90 8.04
N VAL A 39 -3.28 3.13 8.37
CA VAL A 39 -3.47 3.60 9.74
C VAL A 39 -4.55 2.78 10.45
N CYS A 40 -5.72 2.54 9.81
CA CYS A 40 -6.77 1.71 10.40
C CYS A 40 -6.28 0.30 10.75
N VAL A 41 -5.47 -0.34 9.89
CA VAL A 41 -4.91 -1.67 10.21
C VAL A 41 -3.89 -1.58 11.35
N MET A 42 -3.06 -0.54 11.41
CA MET A 42 -2.09 -0.36 12.50
C MET A 42 -2.74 -0.05 13.85
N THR A 43 -3.89 0.62 13.86
CA THR A 43 -4.61 0.97 15.09
C THR A 43 -5.52 -0.16 15.56
N GLU A 44 -6.17 -0.88 14.65
CA GLU A 44 -7.14 -1.94 14.99
C GLU A 44 -6.48 -3.31 15.21
N ALA A 45 -5.37 -3.64 14.54
CA ALA A 45 -4.71 -4.94 14.71
C ALA A 45 -4.19 -5.24 16.14
N PRO A 46 -3.68 -4.27 16.93
CA PRO A 46 -3.24 -4.53 18.29
C PRO A 46 -4.36 -4.50 19.34
N THR A 47 -5.60 -4.11 19.00
CA THR A 47 -6.68 -4.06 20.01
C THR A 47 -7.06 -5.47 20.47
N GLY A 48 -7.14 -5.68 21.79
CA GLY A 48 -7.51 -6.98 22.38
C GLY A 48 -6.36 -7.91 22.79
N TYR A 49 -5.10 -7.58 22.48
CA TYR A 49 -3.92 -8.35 22.89
C TYR A 49 -3.26 -7.80 24.16
N LYS A 50 -2.49 -8.63 24.88
CA LYS A 50 -1.74 -8.18 26.08
C LYS A 50 -0.48 -7.41 25.69
N GLY A 51 0.00 -6.53 26.58
CA GLY A 51 1.12 -5.60 26.30
C GLY A 51 2.35 -6.20 25.59
N PRO A 52 2.87 -7.38 26.00
CA PRO A 52 3.99 -8.03 25.30
C PRO A 52 3.64 -8.49 23.88
N GLU A 53 2.42 -8.99 23.67
CA GLU A 53 1.93 -9.48 22.38
C GLU A 53 1.64 -8.31 21.42
N GLN A 54 1.10 -7.21 21.92
CA GLN A 54 0.89 -5.98 21.14
C GLN A 54 2.20 -5.41 20.60
N ASN A 55 3.29 -5.46 21.39
CA ASN A 55 4.61 -5.00 20.94
C ASN A 55 5.18 -5.89 19.82
N ALA A 56 5.03 -7.21 19.95
CA ALA A 56 5.46 -8.14 18.91
C ALA A 56 4.65 -7.96 17.61
N LEU A 57 3.32 -7.82 17.73
CA LEU A 57 2.43 -7.54 16.60
C LEU A 57 2.76 -6.19 15.93
N GLY A 58 3.05 -5.16 16.72
CA GLY A 58 3.47 -3.85 16.22
C GLY A 58 4.77 -3.93 15.40
N ASN A 59 5.80 -4.59 15.92
CA ASN A 59 7.08 -4.78 15.20
C ASN A 59 6.91 -5.60 13.91
N LEU A 60 6.06 -6.63 13.95
CA LEU A 60 5.74 -7.43 12.78
C LEU A 60 5.01 -6.59 11.71
N LEU A 61 4.07 -5.74 12.13
CA LEU A 61 3.34 -4.86 11.22
C LEU A 61 4.23 -3.79 10.58
N VAL A 62 5.18 -3.23 11.35
CA VAL A 62 6.22 -2.33 10.82
C VAL A 62 7.12 -3.06 9.82
N THR A 63 7.46 -4.32 10.09
CA THR A 63 8.25 -5.15 9.15
C THR A 63 7.54 -5.31 7.82
N PHE A 64 6.24 -5.62 7.83
CA PHE A 64 5.43 -5.71 6.60
C PHE A 64 5.30 -4.37 5.87
N LEU A 65 5.18 -3.27 6.60
CA LEU A 65 5.15 -1.93 6.01
C LEU A 65 6.45 -1.61 5.27
N LEU A 66 7.61 -1.85 5.90
CA LEU A 66 8.93 -1.62 5.31
C LEU A 66 9.18 -2.53 4.11
N ALA A 67 8.80 -3.81 4.18
CA ALA A 67 8.90 -4.74 3.06
C ALA A 67 8.01 -4.32 1.87
N GLY A 68 6.82 -3.79 2.15
CA GLY A 68 5.91 -3.22 1.14
C GLY A 68 6.50 -2.00 0.44
N ILE A 69 7.08 -1.06 1.20
CA ILE A 69 7.75 0.13 0.63
C ILE A 69 8.95 -0.30 -0.22
N PHE A 70 9.78 -1.21 0.29
CA PHE A 70 10.95 -1.72 -0.43
C PHE A 70 10.56 -2.40 -1.75
N SER A 71 9.59 -3.31 -1.72
CA SER A 71 9.09 -3.96 -2.94
C SER A 71 8.46 -2.97 -3.93
N GLY A 72 7.76 -1.95 -3.45
CA GLY A 72 7.24 -0.86 -4.29
C GLY A 72 8.34 -0.12 -5.05
N VAL A 73 9.43 0.27 -4.36
CA VAL A 73 10.58 0.91 -5.01
C VAL A 73 11.24 -0.02 -6.03
N VAL A 74 11.45 -1.30 -5.69
CA VAL A 74 12.07 -2.25 -6.63
C VAL A 74 11.19 -2.47 -7.87
N LEU A 75 9.87 -2.53 -7.72
CA LEU A 75 8.93 -2.65 -8.84
C LEU A 75 8.90 -1.40 -9.73
N ASP A 76 9.07 -0.21 -9.16
CA ASP A 76 9.21 1.05 -9.91
C ASP A 76 10.48 1.04 -10.78
N TRP A 77 11.60 0.58 -10.23
CA TRP A 77 12.83 0.40 -10.99
C TRP A 77 12.68 -0.63 -12.12
N LEU A 78 12.04 -1.78 -11.85
CA LEU A 78 11.74 -2.79 -12.86
C LEU A 78 10.86 -2.23 -13.99
N TRP A 79 9.90 -1.36 -13.64
CA TRP A 79 9.04 -0.68 -14.62
C TRP A 79 9.83 0.29 -15.52
N LEU A 80 10.77 1.03 -14.96
CA LEU A 80 11.63 1.94 -15.71
C LEU A 80 12.57 1.20 -16.68
N ILE A 81 13.07 0.02 -16.28
CA ILE A 81 13.93 -0.82 -17.13
C ILE A 81 13.18 -1.28 -18.40
N ASP A 82 11.91 -1.67 -18.30
CA ASP A 82 11.10 -2.09 -19.46
C ASP A 82 10.80 -0.92 -20.43
N LYS A 83 10.75 0.31 -19.90
CA LYS A 83 10.48 1.54 -20.67
C LYS A 83 11.71 2.13 -21.37
N GLY A 84 12.89 1.54 -21.17
CA GLY A 84 14.12 1.90 -21.90
C GLY A 84 14.67 3.29 -21.57
N TRP A 85 14.67 3.67 -20.29
CA TRP A 85 15.44 4.82 -19.80
C TRP A 85 16.86 4.41 -19.43
#